data_AF-A0A9W6VNX2-F1
#
_entry.id   AF-A0A9W6VNX2-F1
#
_cell.length_a   1.000
_cell.length_b   1.000
_cell.length_c   1.000
_cell.angle_alpha   90.00
_cell.angle_beta   90.00
_cell.angle_gamma   90.00
#
_symmetry.space_group_name_H-M   'P 1'
#
loop_
_entity.id
_entity.type
_entity.pdbx_description
1 polymer ?
#
loop_
_entity_poly.entity_id
_entity_poly.type
_entity_poly.pdbx_seq_one_letter_code
_entity_poly.pdbx_strand_id
1 'polypeptide(L)'
;MARLLYSATMSLDGFIAGPGGDMSWLTAHLGPNPEVGELIGRIGALLVGRHTFGGDDPHRGTEKEGKAFGGGWEGPQFVLTHHAPDTVIPDVTFVGDLDTAVKAAKDAAGYKYVNVLGAEVARQCLEAGVLDEILMIVAPVLLGDGVRMFDRKDRGSVDLEQLRVTEAPHVTNLWYRVRYS
;
A
#
# COMPACT_ATOMS: atom_id res chain seq x y z
N MET A 1 0.76 -17.59 10.06
CA MET A 1 1.50 -16.32 10.17
C MET A 1 0.82 -15.31 9.27
N ALA A 2 0.78 -14.03 9.67
CA ALA A 2 0.23 -12.96 8.83
C ALA A 2 0.95 -12.89 7.47
N ARG A 3 0.18 -12.61 6.41
CA ARG A 3 0.69 -12.36 5.05
C ARG A 3 0.92 -10.87 4.85
N LEU A 4 1.98 -10.49 4.13
CA LEU A 4 2.20 -9.13 3.64
C LEU A 4 1.51 -8.95 2.28
N LEU A 5 0.61 -7.99 2.21
CA LEU A 5 -0.08 -7.58 1.00
C LEU A 5 0.32 -6.15 0.66
N TYR A 6 0.81 -5.89 -0.54
CA TYR A 6 0.89 -4.52 -1.06
C TYR A 6 -0.40 -4.21 -1.82
N SER A 7 -1.12 -3.16 -1.40
CA SER A 7 -2.29 -2.67 -2.13
C SER A 7 -2.14 -1.21 -2.51
N ALA A 8 -2.52 -0.87 -3.74
CA ALA A 8 -2.50 0.48 -4.27
C ALA A 8 -3.47 0.62 -5.43
N THR A 9 -3.97 1.84 -5.62
CA THR A 9 -4.57 2.23 -6.91
C THR A 9 -3.47 2.79 -7.79
N MET A 10 -3.46 2.38 -9.06
CA MET A 10 -2.51 2.87 -10.05
C MET A 10 -3.21 3.30 -11.33
N SER A 11 -2.61 4.25 -12.02
CA SER A 11 -2.87 4.53 -13.44
C SER A 11 -2.48 3.34 -14.32
N LEU A 12 -3.01 3.31 -15.54
CA LEU A 12 -2.77 2.23 -16.50
C LEU A 12 -1.29 2.13 -16.92
N ASP A 13 -0.55 3.24 -16.89
CA ASP A 13 0.89 3.31 -17.13
C ASP A 13 1.77 3.09 -15.88
N GLY A 14 1.15 2.69 -14.76
CA GLY A 14 1.84 2.10 -13.61
C GLY A 14 2.28 3.07 -12.52
N PHE A 15 1.67 4.26 -12.44
CA PHE A 15 1.94 5.25 -11.41
C PHE A 15 0.86 5.28 -10.33
N ILE A 16 1.26 5.29 -9.06
CA ILE A 16 0.37 5.34 -7.88
C ILE A 16 0.16 6.75 -7.34
N ALA A 17 1.01 7.69 -7.75
CA ALA A 17 0.90 9.12 -7.49
C ALA A 17 1.50 9.88 -8.67
N GLY A 18 1.02 11.09 -8.93
CA GLY A 18 1.61 12.00 -9.91
C GLY A 18 2.93 12.61 -9.43
N PRO A 19 3.52 13.53 -10.22
CA PRO A 19 4.75 14.22 -9.84
C PRO A 19 4.64 14.90 -8.46
N GLY A 20 5.68 14.74 -7.63
CA GLY A 20 5.70 15.31 -6.28
C GLY A 20 4.74 14.66 -5.27
N GLY A 21 4.23 13.46 -5.56
CA GLY A 21 3.29 12.76 -4.66
C GLY A 21 1.82 13.17 -4.87
N ASP A 22 1.49 13.78 -6.01
CA ASP A 22 0.13 14.25 -6.27
C ASP A 22 -0.89 13.08 -6.30
N MET A 23 -1.85 13.14 -5.38
CA MET A 23 -2.95 12.17 -5.25
C MET A 23 -4.29 12.72 -5.77
N SER A 24 -4.34 13.95 -6.28
CA SER A 24 -5.59 14.60 -6.70
C SER A 24 -6.30 13.85 -7.83
N TRP A 25 -5.53 13.22 -8.73
CA TRP A 25 -6.03 12.39 -9.82
C TRP A 25 -6.93 11.24 -9.34
N LEU A 26 -6.64 10.69 -8.15
CA LEU A 26 -7.32 9.50 -7.64
C LEU A 26 -8.78 9.77 -7.30
N THR A 27 -9.12 11.00 -6.91
CA THR A 27 -10.48 11.37 -6.47
C THR A 27 -11.56 11.08 -7.53
N ALA A 28 -11.22 11.20 -8.82
CA ALA A 28 -12.12 10.91 -9.92
C ALA A 28 -12.41 9.40 -10.11
N HIS A 29 -11.60 8.55 -9.47
CA HIS A 29 -11.65 7.09 -9.57
C HIS A 29 -11.97 6.42 -8.24
N LEU A 30 -12.17 7.21 -7.17
CA LEU A 30 -12.70 6.70 -5.91
C LEU A 30 -14.18 6.34 -6.09
N GLY A 31 -14.55 5.17 -5.59
CA GLY A 31 -15.93 4.69 -5.65
C GLY A 31 -16.11 3.41 -4.86
N PRO A 32 -17.34 2.89 -4.76
CA PRO A 32 -17.61 1.61 -4.11
C PRO A 32 -16.80 0.49 -4.79
N ASN A 33 -15.93 -0.16 -4.04
CA ASN A 33 -15.14 -1.29 -4.50
C ASN A 33 -15.25 -2.43 -3.47
N PRO A 34 -16.08 -3.46 -3.73
CA PRO A 34 -16.27 -4.58 -2.81
C PRO A 34 -14.96 -5.29 -2.45
N GLU A 35 -14.02 -5.37 -3.38
CA GLU A 35 -12.71 -5.99 -3.17
C GLU A 35 -11.89 -5.25 -2.09
N VAL A 36 -11.91 -3.92 -2.13
CA VAL A 36 -11.26 -3.07 -1.13
C VAL A 36 -11.98 -3.17 0.21
N GLY A 37 -13.32 -3.20 0.21
CA GLY A 37 -14.11 -3.39 1.43
C GLY A 37 -13.83 -4.72 2.14
N GLU A 38 -13.77 -5.82 1.37
CA GLU A 38 -13.38 -7.14 1.87
C GLU A 38 -11.95 -7.15 2.40
N LEU A 39 -11.02 -6.50 1.70
CA LEU A 39 -9.64 -6.36 2.16
C LEU A 39 -9.59 -5.64 3.52
N ILE A 40 -10.24 -4.48 3.65
CA ILE A 40 -10.23 -3.67 4.88
C ILE A 40 -10.61 -4.53 6.10
N GLY A 41 -11.65 -5.37 6.00
CA GLY A 41 -12.07 -6.26 7.08
C GLY A 41 -11.04 -7.35 7.45
N ARG A 42 -10.09 -7.63 6.56
CA ARG A 42 -9.02 -8.63 6.69
C ARG A 42 -7.66 -8.03 7.05
N ILE A 43 -7.55 -6.72 7.22
CA ILE A 43 -6.32 -6.06 7.69
C ILE A 43 -6.21 -6.16 9.22
N GLY A 44 -5.05 -6.57 9.70
CA GLY A 44 -4.70 -6.60 11.12
C GLY A 44 -3.70 -5.53 11.53
N ALA A 45 -2.84 -5.11 10.61
CA ALA A 45 -1.88 -4.02 10.83
C ALA A 45 -1.50 -3.35 9.49
N LEU A 46 -0.97 -2.13 9.56
CA LEU A 46 -0.36 -1.45 8.42
C LEU A 46 1.16 -1.39 8.54
N LEU A 47 1.85 -1.56 7.41
CA LEU A 47 3.26 -1.21 7.25
C LEU A 47 3.34 -0.06 6.23
N VAL A 48 3.71 1.13 6.68
CA VAL A 48 3.56 2.37 5.91
C VAL A 48 4.93 2.99 5.63
N GLY A 49 5.17 3.38 4.39
CA GLY A 49 6.34 4.16 4.01
C GLY A 49 6.24 5.60 4.48
N ARG A 50 7.39 6.24 4.73
CA ARG A 50 7.46 7.63 5.23
C ARG A 50 6.67 8.64 4.39
N HIS A 51 6.74 8.56 3.06
CA HIS A 51 6.05 9.51 2.17
C HIS A 51 4.53 9.39 2.28
N THR A 52 4.02 8.16 2.27
CA THR A 52 2.60 7.87 2.47
C THR A 52 2.11 8.34 3.84
N PHE A 53 2.89 8.11 4.89
CA PHE A 53 2.57 8.63 6.22
C PHE A 53 2.63 10.17 6.30
N GLY A 54 3.53 10.79 5.54
CA GLY A 54 3.81 12.22 5.56
C GLY A 54 2.83 13.10 4.78
N GLY A 55 1.83 12.53 4.10
CA GLY A 55 0.73 13.31 3.52
C GLY A 55 0.41 13.07 2.03
N ASP A 56 0.94 12.01 1.41
CA ASP A 56 0.40 11.54 0.11
C ASP A 56 -1.01 10.97 0.35
N ASP A 57 -2.01 11.84 0.35
CA ASP A 57 -3.39 11.52 0.72
C ASP A 57 -4.41 12.07 -0.30
N PRO A 58 -5.23 11.24 -0.95
CA PRO A 58 -6.29 11.70 -1.85
C PRO A 58 -7.39 12.51 -1.14
N HIS A 59 -7.45 12.48 0.19
CA HIS A 59 -8.40 13.20 1.02
C HIS A 59 -7.85 14.50 1.62
N ARG A 60 -6.69 14.97 1.15
CA ARG A 60 -6.08 16.22 1.63
C ARG A 60 -7.06 17.40 1.59
N GLY A 61 -7.17 18.13 2.70
CA GLY A 61 -8.11 19.24 2.87
C GLY A 61 -9.54 18.83 3.25
N THR A 62 -9.78 17.57 3.60
CA THR A 62 -11.10 17.06 4.04
C THR A 62 -11.03 16.48 5.47
N GLU A 63 -12.18 16.15 6.06
CA GLU A 63 -12.28 15.48 7.36
C GLU A 63 -11.69 14.05 7.41
N LYS A 64 -11.32 13.52 6.24
CA LYS A 64 -10.73 12.19 6.07
C LYS A 64 -9.21 12.22 5.91
N GLU A 65 -8.61 13.40 5.83
CA GLU A 65 -7.16 13.56 5.75
C GLU A 65 -6.45 12.87 6.91
N GLY A 66 -5.38 12.13 6.61
CA GLY A 66 -4.58 11.36 7.56
C GLY A 66 -5.24 10.08 8.07
N LYS A 67 -6.45 9.73 7.60
CA LYS A 67 -7.15 8.52 8.02
C LYS A 67 -6.94 7.39 7.02
N ALA A 68 -6.45 6.25 7.51
CA ALA A 68 -6.32 5.04 6.70
C ALA A 68 -7.65 4.67 6.02
N PHE A 69 -7.62 4.47 4.71
CA PHE A 69 -8.80 4.19 3.89
C PHE A 69 -9.95 5.20 4.09
N GLY A 70 -9.62 6.49 4.26
CA GLY A 70 -10.60 7.55 4.49
C GLY A 70 -11.41 7.38 5.79
N GLY A 71 -10.82 6.70 6.78
CA GLY A 71 -11.47 6.36 8.06
C GLY A 71 -12.19 5.02 8.06
N GLY A 72 -12.06 4.22 6.99
CA GLY A 72 -12.64 2.87 6.93
C GLY A 72 -11.90 1.82 7.76
N TRP A 73 -10.71 2.15 8.28
CA TRP A 73 -9.90 1.24 9.08
C TRP A 73 -9.19 1.96 10.23
N GLU A 74 -9.11 1.27 11.37
CA GLU A 74 -8.36 1.69 12.56
C GLU A 74 -7.57 0.48 13.08
N GLY A 75 -6.38 0.73 13.65
CA GLY A 75 -5.51 -0.31 14.20
C GLY A 75 -4.03 0.07 14.17
N PRO A 76 -3.15 -0.88 14.53
CA PRO A 76 -1.72 -0.62 14.67
C PRO A 76 -1.04 -0.35 13.32
N GLN A 77 -0.27 0.73 13.26
CA GLN A 77 0.52 1.14 12.11
C GLN A 77 2.00 1.16 12.44
N PHE A 78 2.82 0.62 11.54
CA PHE A 78 4.26 0.60 11.63
C PHE A 78 4.84 1.44 10.50
N VAL A 79 5.44 2.57 10.82
CA VAL A 79 5.99 3.51 9.84
C VAL A 79 7.49 3.26 9.70
N LEU A 80 7.91 2.81 8.51
CA LEU A 80 9.32 2.60 8.21
C LEU A 80 10.00 3.94 7.90
N THR A 81 10.83 4.42 8.84
CA THR A 81 11.57 5.68 8.71
C THR A 81 12.80 5.70 9.62
N HIS A 82 13.91 6.26 9.12
CA HIS A 82 15.07 6.57 9.95
C HIS A 82 14.91 7.85 10.77
N HIS A 83 13.84 8.62 10.53
CA HIS A 83 13.56 9.89 11.19
C HIS A 83 12.16 9.81 11.81
N ALA A 84 12.09 9.28 13.03
CA ALA A 84 10.88 9.33 13.82
C ALA A 84 10.63 10.78 14.30
N PRO A 85 9.38 11.27 14.28
CA PRO A 85 9.06 12.53 14.92
C PRO A 85 9.21 12.41 16.45
N ASP A 86 9.47 13.53 17.12
CA ASP A 86 9.54 13.57 18.59
C ASP A 86 8.17 13.40 19.26
N THR A 87 7.09 13.50 18.47
CA THR A 87 5.71 13.38 18.94
C THR A 87 5.25 11.93 18.87
N VAL A 88 4.72 11.42 19.99
CA VAL A 88 4.04 10.12 20.04
C VAL A 88 2.66 10.24 19.39
N ILE A 89 2.40 9.40 18.41
CA ILE A 89 1.11 9.32 17.72
C ILE A 89 0.43 8.00 18.16
N PRO A 90 -0.81 8.04 18.67
CA PRO A 90 -1.54 6.83 19.06
C PRO A 90 -1.58 5.79 17.94
N ASP A 91 -1.40 4.53 18.31
CA ASP A 91 -1.40 3.37 17.40
C ASP A 91 -0.34 3.38 16.28
N VAL A 92 0.58 4.35 16.29
CA VAL A 92 1.67 4.46 15.31
C VAL A 92 3.01 4.18 15.99
N THR A 93 3.74 3.21 15.45
CA THR A 93 5.12 2.88 15.85
C THR A 93 6.07 3.20 14.71
N PHE A 94 7.06 4.06 14.96
CA PHE A 94 8.13 4.35 13.99
C PHE A 94 9.26 3.33 14.14
N VAL A 95 9.68 2.74 13.03
CA VAL A 95 10.70 1.68 13.00
C VAL A 95 11.78 2.02 11.97
N GLY A 96 13.05 1.82 12.33
CA GLY A 96 14.20 2.25 11.53
C GLY A 96 14.71 1.23 10.52
N ASP A 97 14.24 -0.02 10.55
CA ASP A 97 14.69 -1.09 9.66
C ASP A 97 13.52 -2.00 9.23
N LEU A 98 13.66 -2.60 8.05
CA LEU A 98 12.61 -3.39 7.42
C LEU A 98 12.26 -4.65 8.23
N ASP A 99 13.26 -5.40 8.69
CA ASP A 99 13.05 -6.68 9.35
C ASP A 99 12.27 -6.52 10.66
N THR A 100 12.64 -5.51 11.46
CA THR A 100 11.93 -5.17 12.69
C THR A 100 10.51 -4.69 12.39
N ALA A 101 10.33 -3.86 11.35
CA ALA A 101 9.01 -3.35 10.98
C ALA A 101 8.07 -4.47 10.51
N VAL A 102 8.56 -5.37 9.65
CA VAL A 102 7.82 -6.53 9.15
C VAL A 102 7.46 -7.47 10.28
N LYS A 103 8.40 -7.75 11.19
CA LYS A 103 8.15 -8.61 12.35
C LYS A 103 7.07 -8.02 13.25
N ALA A 104 7.24 -6.76 13.67
CA ALA A 104 6.29 -6.09 14.57
C ALA A 104 4.89 -6.01 13.94
N ALA A 105 4.81 -5.69 12.64
CA ALA A 105 3.54 -5.65 11.92
C ALA A 105 2.88 -7.04 11.84
N LYS A 106 3.66 -8.10 11.56
CA LYS A 106 3.14 -9.48 11.51
C LYS A 106 2.64 -9.95 12.88
N ASP A 107 3.38 -9.63 13.94
CA ASP A 107 3.00 -9.97 15.31
C ASP A 107 1.68 -9.28 15.69
N ALA A 108 1.53 -7.99 15.35
CA ALA A 108 0.30 -7.24 15.58
C ALA A 108 -0.89 -7.73 14.73
N ALA A 109 -0.64 -8.15 13.48
CA ALA A 109 -1.69 -8.61 12.58
C ALA A 109 -2.24 -10.02 12.90
N GLY A 110 -1.47 -10.86 13.59
CA GLY A 110 -1.85 -12.23 13.92
C GLY A 110 -2.07 -13.11 12.69
N TYR A 111 -3.33 -13.47 12.40
CA TYR A 111 -3.71 -14.25 11.22
C TYR A 111 -4.27 -13.41 10.06
N LYS A 112 -4.39 -12.10 10.26
CA LYS A 112 -4.86 -11.15 9.25
C LYS A 112 -3.70 -10.69 8.35
N TYR A 113 -4.00 -9.84 7.37
CA TYR A 113 -2.97 -9.22 6.55
C TYR A 113 -2.23 -8.12 7.30
N VAL A 114 -0.93 -8.01 7.04
CA VAL A 114 -0.21 -6.75 7.10
C VAL A 114 -0.38 -6.08 5.74
N ASN A 115 -1.07 -4.95 5.69
CA ASN A 115 -1.22 -4.21 4.43
C ASN A 115 -0.12 -3.15 4.32
N VAL A 116 0.68 -3.27 3.27
CA VAL A 116 1.80 -2.40 2.95
C VAL A 116 1.29 -1.22 2.14
N LEU A 117 1.64 0.00 2.55
CA LEU A 117 1.28 1.24 1.89
C LEU A 117 2.53 2.05 1.53
N GLY A 118 2.66 2.37 0.24
CA GLY A 118 3.80 3.12 -0.32
C GLY A 118 4.73 2.25 -1.18
N ALA A 119 5.09 2.76 -2.37
CA ALA A 119 5.87 2.03 -3.37
C ALA A 119 7.27 1.64 -2.86
N GLU A 120 7.93 2.51 -2.10
CA GLU A 120 9.30 2.24 -1.66
C GLU A 120 9.37 1.09 -0.65
N VAL A 121 8.51 1.10 0.38
CA VAL A 121 8.45 0.02 1.36
C VAL A 121 7.98 -1.29 0.71
N ALA A 122 7.02 -1.23 -0.23
CA ALA A 122 6.60 -2.40 -1.00
C ALA A 122 7.75 -2.99 -1.83
N ARG A 123 8.55 -2.15 -2.49
CA ARG A 123 9.75 -2.57 -3.22
C ARG A 123 10.77 -3.23 -2.30
N GLN A 124 11.02 -2.65 -1.12
CA GLN A 124 11.92 -3.23 -0.12
C GLN A 124 11.43 -4.61 0.35
N CYS A 125 10.13 -4.76 0.66
CA CYS A 125 9.53 -6.05 1.01
C CYS A 125 9.67 -7.09 -0.11
N LEU A 126 9.46 -6.68 -1.37
CA LEU A 126 9.59 -7.55 -2.52
C LEU A 126 11.05 -8.00 -2.73
N GLU A 127 12.01 -7.08 -2.64
CA GLU A 127 13.44 -7.39 -2.79
C GLU A 127 13.98 -8.24 -1.64
N ALA A 128 13.43 -8.10 -0.44
CA ALA A 128 13.77 -8.94 0.71
C ALA A 128 13.11 -10.32 0.70
N GLY A 129 12.25 -10.63 -0.27
CA GLY A 129 11.59 -11.94 -0.35
C GLY A 129 10.43 -12.12 0.64
N VAL A 130 9.89 -11.04 1.20
CA VAL A 130 8.89 -11.08 2.28
C VAL A 130 7.50 -10.58 1.90
N LEU A 131 7.33 -10.04 0.69
CA LEU A 131 6.03 -9.66 0.15
C LEU A 131 5.29 -10.90 -0.37
N ASP A 132 4.10 -11.21 0.15
CA ASP A 132 3.36 -12.42 -0.21
C ASP A 132 2.39 -12.17 -1.39
N GLU A 133 1.69 -11.04 -1.36
CA GLU A 133 0.60 -10.75 -2.29
C GLU A 133 0.62 -9.28 -2.74
N ILE A 134 0.02 -9.04 -3.91
CA ILE A 134 -0.12 -7.72 -4.52
C ILE A 134 -1.58 -7.56 -4.97
N LEU A 135 -2.25 -6.48 -4.54
CA LEU A 135 -3.57 -6.08 -5.03
C LEU A 135 -3.45 -4.72 -5.73
N MET A 136 -3.45 -4.72 -7.06
CA MET A 136 -3.44 -3.48 -7.85
C MET A 136 -4.84 -3.14 -8.32
N ILE A 137 -5.26 -1.90 -8.07
CA ILE A 137 -6.53 -1.36 -8.54
C ILE A 137 -6.20 -0.45 -9.72
N VAL A 138 -6.47 -0.90 -10.95
CA VAL A 138 -6.07 -0.20 -12.17
C VAL A 138 -7.17 0.78 -12.58
N ALA A 139 -6.86 2.08 -12.55
CA ALA A 139 -7.72 3.15 -13.01
C ALA A 139 -7.48 3.46 -14.50
N PRO A 140 -8.53 3.83 -15.27
CA PRO A 140 -8.47 4.08 -16.70
C PRO A 140 -7.94 5.48 -17.02
N VAL A 141 -6.74 5.78 -16.52
CA VAL A 141 -6.03 7.05 -16.71
C VAL A 141 -4.56 6.78 -16.98
N LEU A 142 -3.93 7.65 -17.76
CA LEU A 142 -2.48 7.69 -17.96
C LEU A 142 -1.95 8.94 -17.27
N LEU A 143 -1.03 8.80 -16.31
CA LEU A 143 -0.43 9.95 -15.63
C LEU A 143 0.83 10.46 -16.32
N GLY A 144 1.52 9.60 -17.06
CA GLY A 144 2.74 9.90 -17.80
C GLY A 144 4.00 9.99 -16.93
N ASP A 145 3.89 10.44 -15.68
CA ASP A 145 5.00 10.56 -14.74
C ASP A 145 4.52 10.52 -13.27
N GLY A 146 5.46 10.35 -12.33
CA GLY A 146 5.21 10.34 -10.90
C GLY A 146 5.83 9.14 -10.18
N VAL A 147 5.16 8.65 -9.14
CA VAL A 147 5.63 7.53 -8.33
C VAL A 147 5.17 6.21 -8.96
N ARG A 148 6.10 5.43 -9.51
CA ARG A 148 5.80 4.09 -10.07
C ARG A 148 5.45 3.09 -8.97
N MET A 149 4.56 2.13 -9.25
CA MET A 149 4.20 1.05 -8.29
C MET A 149 5.44 0.26 -7.81
N PHE A 150 6.36 -0.01 -8.74
CA PHE A 150 7.64 -0.64 -8.50
C PHE A 150 8.66 -0.05 -9.47
N ASP A 151 9.57 0.78 -8.96
CA ASP A 151 10.76 1.18 -9.70
C ASP A 151 11.87 0.14 -9.47
N ARG A 152 11.97 -0.85 -10.37
CA ARG A 152 12.85 -2.03 -10.26
C ARG A 152 13.79 -2.17 -11.46
N LYS A 153 14.47 -1.08 -11.82
CA LYS A 153 15.46 -1.11 -12.90
C LYS A 153 16.56 -2.12 -12.61
N ASP A 154 16.89 -2.96 -13.59
CA ASP A 154 17.98 -3.96 -13.55
C ASP A 154 17.84 -5.03 -12.44
N ARG A 155 16.62 -5.33 -11.97
CA ARG A 155 16.33 -6.30 -10.89
C ARG A 155 15.75 -7.65 -11.36
N GLY A 156 15.71 -7.89 -12.68
CA GLY A 156 15.12 -9.10 -13.25
C GLY A 156 13.60 -9.22 -13.07
N SER A 157 13.03 -10.26 -13.68
CA SER A 157 11.60 -10.58 -13.56
C SER A 157 11.27 -11.19 -12.19
N VAL A 158 10.05 -10.94 -11.72
CA VAL A 158 9.44 -11.63 -10.58
C VAL A 158 8.18 -12.31 -11.11
N ASP A 159 8.05 -13.60 -10.82
CA ASP A 159 6.88 -14.36 -11.25
C ASP A 159 5.70 -14.08 -10.33
N LEU A 160 4.52 -13.89 -10.93
CA LEU A 160 3.28 -13.65 -10.23
C LEU A 160 2.26 -14.73 -10.60
N GLU A 161 1.61 -15.30 -9.60
CA GLU A 161 0.44 -16.16 -9.80
C GLU A 161 -0.82 -15.31 -9.64
N GLN A 162 -1.68 -15.30 -10.67
CA GLN A 162 -2.99 -14.66 -10.57
C GLN A 162 -3.88 -15.42 -9.59
N LEU A 163 -4.32 -14.74 -8.53
CA LEU A 163 -5.27 -15.29 -7.58
C LEU A 163 -6.70 -14.94 -7.96
N ARG A 164 -6.93 -13.67 -8.34
CA ARG A 164 -8.26 -13.15 -8.59
C ARG A 164 -8.21 -11.90 -9.47
N VAL A 165 -9.23 -11.72 -10.31
CA VAL A 165 -9.52 -10.50 -11.05
C VAL A 165 -10.97 -10.14 -10.79
N THR A 166 -11.24 -8.92 -10.34
CA THR A 166 -12.59 -8.40 -10.12
C THR A 166 -12.71 -7.00 -10.72
N GLU A 167 -13.94 -6.58 -10.99
CA GLU A 167 -14.23 -5.26 -11.54
C GLU A 167 -15.03 -4.45 -10.51
N ALA A 168 -14.80 -3.15 -10.49
CA ALA A 168 -15.64 -2.17 -9.83
C ALA A 168 -15.88 -1.00 -10.81
N PRO A 169 -16.85 -0.11 -10.56
CA PRO A 169 -17.11 1.01 -11.46
C PRO A 169 -15.82 1.80 -11.73
N HIS A 170 -15.38 1.78 -12.99
CA HIS A 170 -14.19 2.47 -13.48
C HIS A 170 -12.83 1.96 -12.98
N VAL A 171 -12.72 0.76 -12.39
CA VAL A 171 -11.42 0.17 -12.06
C VAL A 171 -11.40 -1.35 -12.22
N THR A 172 -10.23 -1.91 -12.48
CA THR A 172 -10.01 -3.37 -12.49
C THR A 172 -9.09 -3.74 -11.33
N ASN A 173 -9.53 -4.64 -10.47
CA ASN A 173 -8.73 -5.17 -9.38
C ASN A 173 -7.97 -6.41 -9.86
N LEU A 174 -6.65 -6.40 -9.70
CA LEU A 174 -5.77 -7.51 -10.03
C LEU A 174 -5.07 -7.98 -8.76
N TRP A 175 -5.38 -9.19 -8.30
CA TRP A 175 -4.79 -9.78 -7.11
C TRP A 175 -3.87 -10.93 -7.47
N TYR A 176 -2.60 -10.79 -7.09
CA TYR A 176 -1.54 -11.74 -7.37
C TYR A 176 -0.87 -12.26 -6.09
N ARG A 177 -0.32 -13.47 -6.18
CA ARG A 177 0.69 -13.99 -5.26
C ARG A 177 2.07 -13.84 -5.88
N VAL A 178 3.03 -13.39 -5.07
CA VAL A 178 4.44 -13.33 -5.47
C VAL A 178 5.05 -14.72 -5.41
N ARG A 179 5.79 -15.10 -6.45
CA ARG A 179 6.57 -16.34 -6.51
C ARG A 179 8.05 -15.99 -6.52
N TYR A 180 8.74 -16.35 -5.44
CA TYR A 180 10.20 -16.30 -5.38
C TYR A 180 10.76 -17.61 -5.95
N SER A 181 11.76 -17.48 -6.82
CA SER A 181 12.51 -18.59 -7.41
C SER A 181 13.51 -19.19 -6.44
#